data_AF-A0A6J6B2F7-F1
#
_entry.id   AF-A0A6J6B2F7-F1
#
_cell.length_a   1.000
_cell.length_b   1.000
_cell.length_c   1.000
_cell.angle_alpha   90.00
_cell.angle_beta   90.00
_cell.angle_gamma   90.00
#
_symmetry.space_group_name_H-M   'P 1'
#
loop_
_entity.id
_entity.type
_entity.pdbx_description
1 polymer ?
#
loop_
_entity_poly.entity_id
_entity_poly.type
_entity_poly.pdbx_seq_one_letter_code
_entity_poly.pdbx_strand_id
1 'polypeptide(L)'
;MVFEIQKAIASTPDNANRVHATVDAYFAFIEKEGEAFRLLFESDMSVEPSVRERLNRMTYDCAAAASAVISIDTGLPKEASMLLGVGMIGYAQVTARHWLDRDSTLTREQAVELVNNLMWRGISGFPRN
;
A
#
# COMPACT_ATOMS: atom_id res chain seq x y z
N MET A 1 7.09 9.27 -1.87
CA MET A 1 6.36 8.09 -1.37
C MET A 1 6.29 8.04 0.14
N VAL A 2 7.39 7.76 0.87
CA VAL A 2 7.37 7.66 2.36
C VAL A 2 6.72 8.88 3.04
N PHE A 3 7.05 10.09 2.59
CA PHE A 3 6.43 11.32 3.08
C PHE A 3 4.91 11.37 2.86
N GLU A 4 4.41 10.93 1.70
CA GLU A 4 2.97 10.89 1.42
C GLU A 4 2.25 9.86 2.29
N ILE A 5 2.88 8.71 2.52
CA ILE A 5 2.36 7.69 3.44
C ILE A 5 2.32 8.24 4.88
N GLN A 6 3.39 8.88 5.35
CA GLN A 6 3.41 9.51 6.66
C GLN A 6 2.33 10.59 6.80
N LYS A 7 2.17 11.44 5.78
CA LYS A 7 1.13 12.47 5.73
C LYS A 7 -0.28 11.86 5.74
N ALA A 8 -0.50 10.80 4.96
CA ALA A 8 -1.77 10.09 4.90
C ALA A 8 -2.14 9.46 6.24
N ILE A 9 -1.19 8.77 6.88
CA ILE A 9 -1.38 8.18 8.21
C ILE A 9 -1.63 9.29 9.27
N ALA A 10 -0.93 10.41 9.18
CA ALA A 10 -1.10 11.54 10.11
C ALA A 10 -2.38 12.36 9.87
N SER A 11 -3.09 12.15 8.76
CA SER A 11 -4.24 12.97 8.36
C SER A 11 -5.47 12.81 9.26
N THR A 12 -5.53 11.73 10.04
CA THR A 12 -6.68 11.38 10.88
C THR A 12 -6.24 10.52 12.06
N PRO A 13 -6.90 10.60 13.23
CA PRO A 13 -6.67 9.69 14.35
C PRO A 13 -7.46 8.37 14.23
N ASP A 14 -8.44 8.28 13.31
CA ASP A 14 -9.25 7.07 13.14
C ASP A 14 -8.53 6.01 12.30
N ASN A 15 -8.38 4.80 12.85
CA ASN A 15 -7.58 3.74 12.22
C ASN A 15 -8.15 3.26 10.88
N ALA A 16 -9.48 3.20 10.73
CA ALA A 16 -10.08 2.82 9.45
C ALA A 16 -9.76 3.86 8.37
N ASN A 17 -9.88 5.15 8.70
CA ASN A 17 -9.54 6.23 7.80
C ASN A 17 -8.03 6.32 7.53
N ARG A 18 -7.16 5.97 8.49
CA ARG A 18 -5.69 5.86 8.27
C ARG A 18 -5.35 4.79 7.24
N VAL A 19 -5.98 3.63 7.37
CA VAL A 19 -5.81 2.51 6.41
C VAL A 19 -6.24 2.97 5.02
N HIS A 20 -7.43 3.57 4.90
CA HIS A 20 -7.92 4.10 3.64
C HIS A 20 -6.95 5.12 3.03
N ALA A 21 -6.54 6.14 3.80
CA ALA A 21 -5.64 7.19 3.33
C ALA A 21 -4.28 6.61 2.88
N THR A 22 -3.78 5.58 3.56
CA THR A 22 -2.53 4.90 3.20
C THR A 22 -2.65 4.15 1.88
N VAL A 23 -3.75 3.41 1.68
CA VAL A 23 -4.04 2.71 0.41
C VAL A 23 -4.19 3.72 -0.72
N ASP A 24 -4.97 4.78 -0.50
CA ASP A 24 -5.19 5.85 -1.47
C ASP A 24 -3.87 6.53 -1.90
N ALA A 25 -3.02 6.89 -0.94
CA ALA A 25 -1.71 7.49 -1.21
C ALA A 25 -0.79 6.54 -2.00
N TYR A 26 -0.88 5.22 -1.75
CA TYR A 26 -0.10 4.23 -2.50
C TYR A 26 -0.61 4.11 -3.94
N PHE A 27 -1.92 4.01 -4.13
CA PHE A 27 -2.54 3.94 -5.46
C PHE A 27 -2.27 5.22 -6.26
N ALA A 28 -2.39 6.40 -5.64
CA ALA A 28 -2.07 7.68 -6.28
C ALA A 28 -0.60 7.78 -6.70
N PHE A 29 0.33 7.25 -5.88
CA PHE A 29 1.74 7.20 -6.25
C PHE A 29 1.97 6.27 -7.46
N ILE A 30 1.38 5.08 -7.47
CA ILE A 30 1.51 4.13 -8.57
C ILE A 30 0.84 4.64 -9.85
N GLU A 31 -0.31 5.31 -9.76
CA GLU A 31 -0.97 5.96 -10.90
C GLU A 31 -0.08 7.04 -11.50
N LYS A 32 0.47 7.92 -10.66
CA LYS A 32 1.35 9.02 -11.09
C LYS A 32 2.64 8.52 -11.73
N GLU A 33 3.27 7.52 -11.14
CA GLU A 33 4.53 6.93 -11.61
C GLU A 33 4.27 5.76 -12.59
N GLY A 34 3.03 5.54 -13.01
CA GLY A 34 2.57 4.29 -13.61
C GLY A 34 3.19 3.94 -14.96
N GLU A 35 3.62 4.94 -15.73
CA GLU A 35 4.38 4.71 -16.97
C GLU A 35 5.80 4.26 -16.66
N ALA A 36 6.48 4.92 -15.71
CA ALA A 36 7.80 4.50 -15.25
C ALA A 36 7.73 3.11 -14.58
N PHE A 37 6.72 2.85 -13.75
CA PHE A 37 6.49 1.56 -13.12
C PHE A 37 6.20 0.47 -14.16
N ARG A 38 5.32 0.69 -15.14
CA ARG A 38 5.07 -0.27 -16.22
C ARG A 38 6.32 -0.56 -17.05
N LEU A 39 7.06 0.46 -17.48
CA LEU A 39 8.29 0.29 -18.25
C LEU A 39 9.35 -0.50 -17.46
N LEU A 40 9.43 -0.22 -16.15
CA LEU A 40 10.25 -0.97 -15.21
C LEU A 40 9.80 -2.44 -15.07
N PHE A 41 8.54 -2.81 -15.25
CA PHE A 41 8.09 -4.20 -15.11
C PHE A 41 7.91 -4.98 -16.42
N GLU A 42 7.60 -4.31 -17.53
CA GLU A 42 7.46 -4.89 -18.87
C GLU A 42 8.82 -5.15 -19.52
N SER A 43 9.80 -4.27 -19.29
CA SER A 43 11.20 -4.64 -19.49
C SER A 43 11.48 -5.72 -18.45
N ASP A 44 11.93 -6.89 -18.88
CA ASP A 44 12.17 -8.04 -18.01
C ASP A 44 13.24 -7.66 -16.95
N MET A 45 12.82 -7.03 -15.85
CA MET A 45 13.67 -6.43 -14.83
C MET A 45 14.03 -7.48 -13.77
N SER A 46 14.45 -8.62 -14.31
CA SER A 46 15.36 -9.52 -13.65
C SER A 46 16.78 -8.93 -13.51
N VAL A 47 17.11 -7.77 -14.12
CA VAL A 47 18.53 -7.45 -14.45
C VAL A 47 19.20 -6.22 -13.78
N GLU A 48 18.53 -5.23 -13.16
CA GLU A 48 19.25 -4.21 -12.35
C GLU A 48 18.98 -4.34 -10.84
N PRO A 49 19.87 -5.01 -10.08
CA PRO A 49 19.73 -5.18 -8.63
C PRO A 49 19.51 -3.88 -7.86
N SER A 50 20.12 -2.78 -8.32
CA SER A 50 20.05 -1.45 -7.73
C SER A 50 18.62 -0.87 -7.71
N VAL A 51 17.86 -1.05 -8.79
CA VAL A 51 16.48 -0.55 -8.91
C VAL A 51 15.55 -1.37 -8.02
N ARG A 52 15.69 -2.70 -8.04
CA ARG A 52 14.94 -3.59 -7.16
C ARG A 52 15.20 -3.27 -5.70
N GLU A 53 16.46 -3.06 -5.33
CA GLU A 53 16.83 -2.71 -3.96
C GLU A 53 16.22 -1.37 -3.53
N ARG A 54 16.20 -0.38 -4.43
CA ARG A 54 15.58 0.92 -4.16
C ARG A 54 14.07 0.82 -3.95
N LEU A 55 13.38 0.01 -4.75
CA LEU A 55 11.95 -0.25 -4.57
C LEU A 55 11.69 -0.99 -3.26
N ASN A 56 12.47 -2.03 -2.96
CA ASN A 56 12.35 -2.77 -1.70
C ASN A 56 12.57 -1.88 -0.48
N ARG A 57 13.58 -0.99 -0.54
CA ARG A 57 13.87 -0.02 0.52
C ARG A 57 12.71 0.95 0.72
N MET A 58 12.16 1.47 -0.37
CA MET A 58 10.99 2.36 -0.30
C MET A 58 9.78 1.66 0.32
N THR A 59 9.49 0.41 -0.07
CA THR A 59 8.42 -0.40 0.53
C THR A 59 8.67 -0.61 2.02
N TYR A 60 9.90 -0.93 2.40
CA TYR A 60 10.29 -1.11 3.80
C TYR A 60 10.11 0.17 4.63
N ASP A 61 10.51 1.32 4.09
CA ASP A 61 10.35 2.62 4.77
C ASP A 61 8.86 2.98 4.98
N CYS A 62 8.00 2.64 4.01
CA CYS A 62 6.55 2.81 4.17
C CYS A 62 5.98 1.87 5.25
N ALA A 63 6.47 0.62 5.30
CA ALA A 63 6.07 -0.34 6.32
C ALA A 63 6.52 0.10 7.72
N ALA A 64 7.71 0.69 7.84
CA ALA A 64 8.21 1.27 9.08
C ALA A 64 7.37 2.46 9.54
N ALA A 65 6.91 3.32 8.62
CA ALA A 65 6.01 4.42 8.94
C ALA A 65 4.64 3.91 9.45
N ALA A 66 4.05 2.93 8.76
CA ALA A 66 2.78 2.32 9.17
C ALA A 66 2.90 1.60 10.52
N SER A 67 4.00 0.88 10.75
CA SER A 67 4.22 0.14 11.99
C SER A 67 4.38 1.03 13.21
N ALA A 68 5.01 2.20 13.06
CA ALA A 68 5.13 3.17 14.14
C ALA A 68 3.74 3.59 14.65
N VAL A 69 2.80 3.82 13.74
CA VAL A 69 1.44 4.24 14.09
C VAL A 69 0.64 3.09 14.70
N ILE A 70 0.72 1.89 14.11
CA ILE A 70 0.10 0.69 14.68
C ILE A 70 0.57 0.47 16.12
N SER A 71 1.88 0.60 16.37
CA SER A 71 2.44 0.42 17.71
C SER A 71 1.89 1.44 18.70
N ILE A 72 1.79 2.72 18.29
CA ILE A 72 1.25 3.81 19.12
C ILE A 72 -0.21 3.56 19.48
N ASP A 73 -1.05 3.17 18.53
CA ASP A 73 -2.51 3.08 18.76
C ASP A 73 -2.93 1.79 19.45
N THR A 74 -2.20 0.70 19.24
CA THR A 74 -2.58 -0.64 19.73
C THR A 74 -1.79 -1.08 20.96
N GLY A 75 -0.65 -0.43 21.25
CA GLY A 75 0.30 -0.87 22.27
C GLY A 75 1.05 -2.15 21.91
N LEU A 76 0.93 -2.64 20.68
CA LEU A 76 1.65 -3.83 20.23
C LEU A 76 3.17 -3.61 20.26
N PRO A 77 3.96 -4.66 20.56
CA PRO A 77 5.41 -4.60 20.46
C PRO A 77 5.87 -4.16 19.05
N LYS A 78 7.03 -3.53 18.98
CA LYS A 78 7.59 -3.02 17.71
C LYS A 78 7.67 -4.08 16.62
N GLU A 79 8.10 -5.30 16.98
CA GLU A 79 8.23 -6.41 16.03
C GLU A 79 6.88 -6.84 15.46
N ALA A 80 5.87 -7.02 16.31
CA ALA A 80 4.51 -7.35 15.88
C ALA A 80 3.91 -6.23 15.01
N SER A 81 4.12 -4.97 15.40
CA SER A 81 3.65 -3.81 14.63
C SER A 81 4.34 -3.73 13.26
N MET A 82 5.63 -4.07 13.20
CA MET A 82 6.38 -4.12 11.94
C MET A 82 5.87 -5.20 11.01
N LEU A 83 5.57 -6.39 11.54
CA LEU A 83 4.97 -7.47 10.75
C LEU A 83 3.64 -7.03 10.12
N LEU A 84 2.78 -6.35 10.89
CA LEU A 84 1.52 -5.82 10.39
C LEU A 84 1.72 -4.71 9.34
N GLY A 85 2.67 -3.80 9.58
CA GLY A 85 3.03 -2.74 8.63
C GLY A 85 3.55 -3.30 7.29
N VAL A 86 4.40 -4.32 7.32
CA VAL A 86 4.89 -5.03 6.13
C VAL A 86 3.74 -5.69 5.38
N GLY A 87 2.84 -6.38 6.08
CA GLY A 87 1.67 -7.01 5.47
C GLY A 87 0.77 -5.98 4.77
N MET A 88 0.47 -4.87 5.44
CA MET A 88 -0.38 -3.79 4.93
C MET A 88 0.19 -3.18 3.64
N ILE A 89 1.46 -2.77 3.67
CA ILE A 89 2.10 -2.15 2.51
C ILE A 89 2.30 -3.16 1.38
N GLY A 90 2.67 -4.41 1.69
CA GLY A 90 2.78 -5.47 0.69
C GLY A 90 1.45 -5.72 -0.03
N TYR A 91 0.33 -5.69 0.70
CA TYR A 91 -1.01 -5.84 0.13
C TYR A 91 -1.37 -4.69 -0.81
N ALA A 92 -1.16 -3.45 -0.38
CA ALA A 92 -1.36 -2.25 -1.20
C ALA A 92 -0.49 -2.28 -2.46
N GLN A 93 0.78 -2.68 -2.34
CA GLN A 93 1.71 -2.78 -3.47
C GLN A 93 1.24 -3.79 -4.52
N VAL A 94 0.92 -5.01 -4.11
CA VAL A 94 0.54 -6.09 -5.04
C VAL A 94 -0.78 -5.77 -5.74
N THR A 95 -1.75 -5.22 -5.01
CA THR A 95 -3.07 -4.88 -5.57
C THR A 95 -3.03 -3.65 -6.48
N ALA A 96 -2.29 -2.60 -6.12
CA ALA A 96 -2.09 -1.42 -6.97
C ALA A 96 -1.40 -1.79 -8.29
N ARG A 97 -0.39 -2.67 -8.23
CA ARG A 97 0.26 -3.18 -9.43
C ARG A 97 -0.72 -3.96 -10.31
N HIS A 98 -1.51 -4.86 -9.73
CA HIS A 98 -2.50 -5.61 -10.49
C HIS A 98 -3.52 -4.71 -11.20
N TRP A 99 -3.96 -3.64 -10.52
CA TRP A 99 -4.86 -2.63 -11.09
C TRP A 99 -4.23 -1.90 -12.27
N LEU A 100 -2.95 -1.51 -12.17
CA LEU A 100 -2.21 -0.79 -13.22
C LEU A 100 -1.85 -1.68 -14.43
N ASP A 101 -1.43 -2.92 -14.21
CA ASP A 101 -0.92 -3.82 -15.26
C ASP A 101 -2.01 -4.32 -16.25
N ARG A 102 -3.30 -4.08 -15.98
CA ARG A 102 -4.41 -4.76 -16.68
C ARG A 102 -5.42 -3.88 -17.41
N ASP A 103 -5.16 -2.58 -17.62
CA ASP A 103 -6.18 -1.64 -18.11
C ASP A 103 -7.51 -1.87 -17.37
N SER A 104 -7.42 -1.93 -16.03
CA SER A 104 -8.57 -2.25 -15.20
C SER A 104 -9.73 -1.33 -15.55
N THR A 105 -10.93 -1.89 -15.69
CA THR A 105 -12.15 -1.09 -15.86
C THR A 105 -12.56 -0.37 -14.57
N LEU A 106 -11.88 -0.66 -13.45
CA LEU A 106 -12.08 -0.02 -12.18
C LEU A 106 -11.39 1.35 -12.15
N THR A 107 -12.13 2.37 -11.75
CA THR A 107 -11.55 3.65 -11.33
C THR A 107 -10.62 3.43 -10.13
N ARG A 108 -9.68 4.36 -9.91
CA ARG A 108 -8.77 4.31 -8.77
C ARG A 108 -9.55 4.28 -7.45
N GLU A 109 -10.59 5.09 -7.35
CA GLU A 109 -11.47 5.16 -6.18
C GLU A 109 -12.12 3.79 -5.88
N GLN A 110 -12.67 3.13 -6.89
CA GLN A 110 -13.23 1.79 -6.74
C GLN A 110 -12.18 0.76 -6.30
N ALA A 111 -10.97 0.82 -6.89
CA ALA A 111 -9.90 -0.09 -6.51
C ALA A 111 -9.44 0.13 -5.05
N VAL A 112 -9.28 1.39 -4.63
CA VAL A 112 -8.95 1.77 -3.25
C VAL A 112 -10.02 1.28 -2.28
N GLU A 113 -11.32 1.50 -2.58
CA GLU A 113 -12.41 1.05 -1.72
C GLU A 113 -12.44 -0.48 -1.55
N LEU A 114 -12.24 -1.23 -2.63
CA LEU A 114 -12.19 -2.70 -2.58
C LEU A 114 -11.02 -3.20 -1.72
N VAL A 115 -9.83 -2.65 -1.95
CA VAL A 115 -8.62 -3.04 -1.21
C VAL A 115 -8.71 -2.63 0.26
N ASN A 116 -9.20 -1.42 0.55
CA ASN A 116 -9.42 -0.95 1.91
C ASN A 116 -10.42 -1.85 2.66
N ASN A 117 -11.56 -2.18 2.04
CA ASN A 117 -12.55 -3.07 2.64
C ASN A 117 -11.97 -4.46 2.94
N LEU A 118 -11.19 -5.01 2.00
CA LEU A 118 -10.53 -6.29 2.18
C LEU A 118 -9.50 -6.25 3.31
N MET A 119 -8.73 -5.17 3.42
CA MET A 119 -7.71 -5.01 4.46
C MET A 119 -8.31 -4.79 5.85
N TRP A 120 -9.47 -4.13 5.94
CA TRP A 120 -10.11 -3.81 7.22
C TRP A 120 -11.10 -4.87 7.71
N ARG A 121 -11.93 -5.43 6.82
CA ARG A 121 -13.03 -6.35 7.17
C ARG A 121 -12.79 -7.78 6.71
N GLY A 122 -11.70 -8.02 5.98
CA GLY A 122 -11.46 -9.30 5.31
C GLY A 122 -12.48 -9.59 4.22
N ILE A 123 -12.42 -10.80 3.65
CA ILE A 123 -13.39 -11.28 2.65
C ILE A 123 -14.83 -11.30 3.21
N SER A 124 -15.00 -11.44 4.53
CA SER A 124 -16.31 -11.33 5.19
C SER A 124 -16.98 -9.95 5.08
N GLY A 125 -16.24 -8.92 4.70
CA GLY A 125 -16.78 -7.56 4.51
C GLY A 125 -17.63 -7.38 3.24
N PHE A 126 -17.58 -8.33 2.29
CA PHE A 126 -18.33 -8.25 1.05
C PHE A 126 -19.72 -8.90 1.18
N PRO A 127 -20.74 -8.42 0.46
CA PRO A 127 -22.10 -8.97 0.51
C PRO A 127 -22.08 -10.48 0.26
N ARG A 128 -22.78 -11.24 1.09
CA ARG A 128 -23.15 -12.62 0.79
C ARG A 128 -24.42 -12.56 -0.06
N ASN A 129 -24.41 -13.27 -1.19
CA ASN A 129 -25.61 -13.51 -1.98
C ASN A 129 -26.73 -14.12 -1.13
#